data_AF-A0A1A8CRK1-F1
#
_entry.id   AF-A0A1A8CRK1-F1
#
_cell.length_a   1.000
_cell.length_b   1.000
_cell.length_c   1.000
_cell.angle_alpha   90.00
_cell.angle_beta   90.00
_cell.angle_gamma   90.00
#
_symmetry.space_group_name_H-M   'P 1'
#
loop_
_entity.id
_entity.type
_entity.pdbx_description
1 polymer ?
#
loop_
_entity_poly.entity_id
_entity_poly.type
_entity_poly.pdbx_seq_one_letter_code
_entity_poly.pdbx_strand_id
1 'polypeptide(L)'
;QASDMDSSDDYILFNITRLPQAGEVMKIPGPGLTGYPVSHFLQKDLSQSIVYYRHTGNEVFDDSFEVVLSDFHDPPNLSEPQVVVVHIEPVPDKPPKEVAGSSRCLVIKETEMAHITLQHLHFVDEESPNSELTYTVTTPPFHIGPHSIPDAGRLFLVDSLPRFTKNSHAPVLRLFTQHAVNFMKVAYMPPVMDIGPYPQYIQFILSVTNHMGLTVPGICFNITVLPV
;
A
#
# COMPACT_ATOMS: atom_id res chain seq x y z
N GLN A 1 -10.27 14.23 -32.42
CA GLN A 1 -10.07 14.85 -33.75
C GLN A 1 -11.27 15.74 -34.04
N ALA A 2 -11.06 16.84 -34.77
CA ALA A 2 -12.10 17.73 -35.28
C ALA A 2 -12.05 17.77 -36.81
N SER A 3 -12.97 18.48 -37.44
CA SER A 3 -13.01 18.63 -38.91
C SER A 3 -13.41 20.05 -39.26
N ASP A 4 -12.75 20.60 -40.26
CA ASP A 4 -12.99 21.92 -40.82
C ASP A 4 -13.42 21.80 -42.29
N MET A 5 -14.36 22.64 -42.73
CA MET A 5 -14.99 22.48 -44.05
C MET A 5 -14.31 23.30 -45.15
N ASP A 6 -13.58 24.35 -44.78
CA ASP A 6 -13.02 25.36 -45.67
C ASP A 6 -11.51 25.51 -45.52
N SER A 7 -10.91 24.81 -44.57
CA SER A 7 -9.49 24.84 -44.25
C SER A 7 -8.95 23.42 -43.92
N SER A 8 -7.65 23.28 -43.71
CA SER A 8 -7.05 21.97 -43.44
C SER A 8 -7.12 21.64 -41.96
N ASP A 9 -7.67 20.46 -41.65
CA ASP A 9 -7.80 19.93 -40.28
C ASP A 9 -6.51 19.97 -39.48
N ASP A 10 -5.34 19.77 -40.13
CA ASP A 10 -4.03 19.72 -39.48
C ASP A 10 -3.69 21.00 -38.69
N TYR A 11 -4.29 22.12 -39.07
CA TYR A 11 -4.05 23.43 -38.46
C TYR A 11 -5.10 23.85 -37.44
N ILE A 12 -6.12 23.01 -37.18
CA ILE A 12 -7.07 23.26 -36.09
C ILE A 12 -6.29 23.28 -34.77
N LEU A 13 -6.34 24.41 -34.08
CA LEU A 13 -5.70 24.61 -32.78
C LEU A 13 -6.68 24.24 -31.67
N PHE A 14 -6.28 23.32 -30.81
CA PHE A 14 -6.97 23.00 -29.57
C PHE A 14 -6.36 23.85 -28.46
N ASN A 15 -7.11 24.81 -27.94
CA ASN A 15 -6.69 25.67 -26.84
C ASN A 15 -7.36 25.21 -25.54
N ILE A 16 -6.57 24.82 -24.53
CA ILE A 16 -7.09 24.32 -23.25
C ILE A 16 -7.55 25.50 -22.39
N THR A 17 -8.85 25.59 -22.15
CA THR A 17 -9.47 26.68 -21.38
C THR A 17 -9.67 26.31 -19.91
N ARG A 18 -9.76 25.02 -19.59
CA ARG A 18 -9.75 24.50 -18.20
C ARG A 18 -8.79 23.33 -18.11
N LEU A 19 -7.84 23.43 -17.19
CA LEU A 19 -6.84 22.39 -16.96
C LEU A 19 -7.45 21.16 -16.26
N PRO A 20 -6.87 19.97 -16.50
CA PRO A 20 -7.16 18.79 -15.70
C PRO A 20 -6.78 19.00 -14.23
N GLN A 21 -7.46 18.31 -13.31
CA GLN A 21 -7.19 18.40 -11.87
C GLN A 21 -6.16 17.39 -11.38
N ALA A 22 -6.04 16.25 -12.06
CA ALA A 22 -5.23 15.11 -11.66
C ALA A 22 -4.11 14.80 -12.64
N GLY A 23 -3.94 15.60 -13.69
CA GLY A 23 -2.92 15.37 -14.70
C GLY A 23 -2.54 16.60 -15.48
N GLU A 24 -1.75 16.37 -16.52
CA GLU A 24 -1.30 17.39 -17.46
C GLU A 24 -1.44 16.86 -18.89
N VAL A 25 -1.82 17.74 -19.81
CA VAL A 25 -1.70 17.46 -21.24
C VAL A 25 -0.27 17.76 -21.65
N MET A 26 0.41 16.75 -22.18
CA MET A 26 1.82 16.75 -22.49
C MET A 26 2.03 16.67 -24.00
N LYS A 27 3.12 17.28 -24.49
CA LYS A 27 3.59 17.14 -25.87
C LYS A 27 5.02 16.64 -25.92
N ILE A 28 5.31 15.71 -26.83
CA ILE A 28 6.65 15.21 -27.10
C ILE A 28 7.29 16.08 -28.21
N PRO A 29 8.42 16.76 -27.95
CA PRO A 29 9.06 17.61 -28.96
C PRO A 29 9.79 16.81 -30.05
N GLY A 30 10.15 15.56 -29.76
CA GLY A 30 10.79 14.65 -30.71
C GLY A 30 11.17 13.30 -30.07
N PRO A 31 11.59 12.32 -30.88
CA PRO A 31 11.96 10.99 -30.39
C PRO A 31 13.08 11.06 -29.34
N GLY A 32 12.89 10.35 -28.22
CA GLY A 32 13.88 10.29 -27.14
C GLY A 32 13.98 11.54 -26.26
N LEU A 33 13.14 12.55 -26.49
CA LEU A 33 13.05 13.75 -25.65
C LEU A 33 11.92 13.63 -24.64
N THR A 34 12.13 14.22 -23.46
CA THR A 34 11.11 14.30 -22.41
C THR A 34 9.96 15.22 -22.86
N GLY A 35 8.72 14.78 -22.69
CA GLY A 35 7.55 15.60 -22.96
C GLY A 35 7.43 16.78 -21.98
N TYR A 36 6.75 17.84 -22.41
CA TYR A 36 6.51 19.05 -21.63
C TYR A 36 5.01 19.37 -21.59
N PRO A 37 4.49 19.99 -20.50
CA PRO A 37 3.09 20.36 -20.42
C PRO A 37 2.75 21.47 -21.42
N VAL A 38 1.56 21.39 -22.01
CA VAL A 38 1.08 22.36 -23.00
C VAL A 38 -0.29 22.89 -22.63
N SER A 39 -0.55 24.15 -22.97
CA SER A 39 -1.88 24.77 -22.90
C SER A 39 -2.61 24.73 -24.24
N HIS A 40 -1.94 24.33 -25.32
CA HIS A 40 -2.51 24.23 -26.64
C HIS A 40 -1.72 23.24 -27.50
N PHE A 41 -2.39 22.65 -28.49
CA PHE A 41 -1.77 21.75 -29.45
C PHE A 41 -2.58 21.75 -30.76
N LEU A 42 -1.96 21.35 -31.86
CA LEU A 42 -2.61 21.27 -33.17
C LEU A 42 -3.20 19.87 -33.40
N GLN A 43 -4.21 19.77 -34.26
CA GLN A 43 -4.73 18.49 -34.71
C GLN A 43 -3.64 17.58 -35.30
N LYS A 44 -2.66 18.16 -36.03
CA LYS A 44 -1.50 17.40 -36.52
C LYS A 44 -0.70 16.75 -35.39
N ASP A 45 -0.67 17.35 -34.20
CA ASP A 45 0.06 16.80 -33.05
C ASP A 45 -0.69 15.56 -32.49
N LEU A 46 -2.03 15.57 -32.53
CA LEU A 46 -2.85 14.39 -32.23
C LEU A 46 -2.66 13.30 -33.29
N SER A 47 -2.67 13.64 -34.58
CA SER A 47 -2.52 12.65 -35.66
C SER A 47 -1.14 11.99 -35.65
N GLN A 48 -0.11 12.73 -35.21
CA GLN A 48 1.24 12.21 -34.99
C GLN A 48 1.40 11.45 -33.65
N SER A 49 0.35 11.36 -32.83
CA SER A 49 0.38 10.70 -31.51
C SER A 49 1.47 11.27 -30.58
N ILE A 50 1.78 12.56 -30.68
CA ILE A 50 2.78 13.24 -29.84
C ILE A 50 2.16 14.04 -28.69
N VAL A 51 0.83 14.05 -28.58
CA VAL A 51 0.09 14.61 -27.44
C VAL A 51 -0.46 13.46 -26.60
N TYR A 52 -0.25 13.53 -25.29
CA TYR A 52 -0.73 12.50 -24.36
C TYR A 52 -1.08 13.12 -23.02
N TYR A 53 -1.95 12.44 -22.27
CA TYR A 53 -2.25 12.81 -20.89
C TYR A 53 -1.27 12.13 -19.94
N ARG A 54 -0.74 12.86 -18.96
CA ARG A 54 0.09 12.33 -17.88
C ARG A 54 -0.60 12.56 -16.54
N HIS A 55 -0.98 11.46 -15.88
CA HIS A 55 -1.53 11.50 -14.54
C HIS A 55 -0.45 11.87 -13.50
N THR A 56 -0.84 12.61 -12.46
CA THR A 56 0.09 13.05 -11.39
C THR A 56 0.36 11.98 -10.34
N GLY A 57 -0.36 10.85 -10.38
CA GLY A 57 -0.18 9.72 -9.47
C GLY A 57 -0.95 9.84 -8.15
N ASN A 58 -1.88 10.79 -8.05
CA ASN A 58 -2.86 10.83 -6.96
C ASN A 58 -4.01 9.84 -7.21
N GLU A 59 -4.86 9.58 -6.22
CA GLU A 59 -6.01 8.67 -6.38
C GLU A 59 -7.24 9.36 -6.98
N VAL A 60 -7.08 9.88 -8.20
CA VAL A 60 -8.20 10.42 -8.98
C VAL A 60 -8.37 9.55 -10.22
N PHE A 61 -9.56 8.97 -10.37
CA PHE A 61 -9.83 7.98 -11.41
C PHE A 61 -10.66 8.53 -12.58
N ASP A 62 -11.22 9.72 -12.39
CA ASP A 62 -11.93 10.46 -13.43
C ASP A 62 -11.41 11.90 -13.43
N ASP A 63 -10.88 12.33 -14.57
CA ASP A 63 -10.44 13.70 -14.79
C ASP A 63 -11.03 14.25 -16.09
N SER A 64 -10.94 15.55 -16.28
CA SER A 64 -11.38 16.19 -17.51
C SER A 64 -10.68 17.52 -17.73
N PHE A 65 -10.59 17.91 -18.99
CA PHE A 65 -10.13 19.24 -19.37
C PHE A 65 -11.03 19.80 -20.47
N GLU A 66 -11.07 21.13 -20.57
CA GLU A 66 -11.91 21.84 -21.54
C GLU A 66 -11.03 22.43 -22.63
N VAL A 67 -11.46 22.31 -23.89
CA VAL A 67 -10.81 22.89 -25.06
C VAL A 67 -11.77 23.74 -25.87
N VAL A 68 -11.25 24.85 -26.41
CA VAL A 68 -11.89 25.62 -27.49
C VAL A 68 -11.03 25.47 -28.73
N LEU A 69 -11.66 25.14 -29.85
CA LEU A 69 -10.98 24.90 -31.10
C LEU A 69 -11.02 26.16 -31.95
N SER A 70 -9.93 26.46 -32.65
CA SER A 70 -9.88 27.54 -33.63
C SER A 70 -9.24 27.11 -34.94
N ASP A 71 -9.77 27.59 -36.06
CA ASP A 71 -9.15 27.43 -37.38
C ASP A 71 -8.00 28.45 -37.59
N PHE A 72 -7.45 28.52 -38.82
CA PHE A 72 -6.37 29.45 -39.16
C PHE A 72 -6.85 30.77 -39.82
N HIS A 73 -8.15 31.03 -39.89
CA HIS A 73 -8.67 32.26 -40.50
C HIS A 73 -8.41 33.52 -39.67
N ASP A 74 -8.61 34.70 -40.29
CA ASP A 74 -8.47 36.00 -39.64
C ASP A 74 -9.73 36.85 -39.87
N PRO A 75 -10.59 37.05 -38.83
CA PRO A 75 -10.51 36.44 -37.50
C PRO A 75 -10.83 34.93 -37.53
N PRO A 76 -10.32 34.13 -36.57
CA PRO A 76 -10.52 32.69 -36.57
C PRO A 76 -11.95 32.30 -36.16
N ASN A 77 -12.47 31.23 -36.75
CA ASN A 77 -13.71 30.61 -36.29
C ASN A 77 -13.44 29.84 -34.99
N LEU A 78 -14.32 29.98 -34.00
CA LEU A 78 -14.20 29.32 -32.70
C LEU A 78 -15.31 28.28 -32.51
N SER A 79 -14.97 27.12 -31.95
CA SER A 79 -15.97 26.20 -31.45
C SER A 79 -16.56 26.67 -30.12
N GLU A 80 -17.72 26.10 -29.75
CA GLU A 80 -18.12 26.09 -28.34
C GLU A 80 -17.10 25.30 -27.50
N PRO A 81 -17.02 25.54 -26.17
CA PRO A 81 -16.17 24.77 -25.29
C PRO A 81 -16.53 23.28 -25.30
N GLN A 82 -15.53 22.42 -25.51
CA GLN A 82 -15.66 20.97 -25.54
C GLN A 82 -14.94 20.36 -24.35
N VAL A 83 -15.57 19.40 -23.68
CA VAL A 83 -14.98 18.67 -22.56
C VAL A 83 -14.38 17.36 -23.04
N VAL A 84 -13.11 17.15 -22.74
CA VAL A 84 -12.41 15.87 -22.92
C VAL A 84 -12.38 15.17 -21.57
N VAL A 85 -13.00 13.99 -21.50
CA VAL A 85 -13.01 13.14 -20.30
C VAL A 85 -11.84 12.17 -20.37
N VAL A 86 -11.14 12.02 -19.25
CA VAL A 86 -10.04 11.09 -19.06
C VAL A 86 -10.42 10.10 -17.97
N HIS A 87 -10.59 8.84 -18.35
CA HIS A 87 -10.78 7.74 -17.40
C HIS A 87 -9.41 7.13 -17.08
N ILE A 88 -9.05 7.10 -15.80
CA ILE A 88 -7.80 6.54 -15.30
C ILE A 88 -8.13 5.19 -14.65
N GLU A 89 -7.54 4.12 -15.17
CA GLU A 89 -7.61 2.82 -14.51
C GLU A 89 -6.72 2.82 -13.25
N PRO A 90 -7.27 2.51 -12.06
CA PRO A 90 -6.47 2.42 -10.84
C PRO A 90 -5.42 1.32 -10.98
N VAL A 91 -4.22 1.60 -10.47
CA VAL A 91 -3.16 0.61 -10.34
C VAL A 91 -3.00 0.32 -8.84
N PRO A 92 -3.25 -0.91 -8.37
CA PRO A 92 -3.08 -1.24 -6.96
C PRO A 92 -1.63 -0.99 -6.51
N ASP A 93 -1.44 0.00 -5.64
CA ASP A 93 -0.14 0.51 -5.23
C ASP A 93 -0.04 0.77 -3.72
N LYS A 94 -1.11 0.51 -2.96
CA LYS A 94 -1.12 0.70 -1.51
C LYS A 94 -0.70 -0.56 -0.77
N PRO A 95 0.27 -0.46 0.16
CA PRO A 95 0.58 -1.56 1.05
C PRO A 95 -0.55 -1.76 2.08
N PRO A 96 -0.59 -2.92 2.76
CA PRO A 96 -1.50 -3.16 3.87
C PRO A 96 -1.46 -2.03 4.91
N LYS A 97 -2.59 -1.77 5.56
CA LYS A 97 -2.70 -0.74 6.59
C LYS A 97 -3.15 -1.33 7.91
N GLU A 98 -2.53 -0.88 9.00
CA GLU A 98 -2.96 -1.27 10.33
C GLU A 98 -4.29 -0.62 10.69
N VAL A 99 -5.20 -1.41 11.28
CA VAL A 99 -6.48 -0.92 11.76
C VAL A 99 -6.28 -0.17 13.07
N ALA A 100 -6.92 1.00 13.18
CA ALA A 100 -6.86 1.82 14.38
C ALA A 100 -7.32 1.04 15.63
N GLY A 101 -6.56 1.16 16.72
CA GLY A 101 -6.88 0.52 18.00
C GLY A 101 -6.11 -0.79 18.28
N SER A 102 -5.35 -1.33 17.32
CA SER A 102 -4.41 -2.42 17.61
C SER A 102 -3.22 -1.92 18.42
N SER A 103 -2.82 -2.66 19.46
CA SER A 103 -1.84 -2.18 20.45
C SER A 103 -0.41 -2.69 20.24
N ARG A 104 -0.16 -3.59 19.28
CA ARG A 104 1.14 -4.26 19.01
C ARG A 104 1.91 -4.67 20.27
N CYS A 105 1.19 -4.96 21.35
CA CYS A 105 1.76 -5.21 22.65
C CYS A 105 1.01 -6.33 23.37
N LEU A 106 1.74 -7.17 24.09
CA LEU A 106 1.19 -8.28 24.86
C LEU A 106 1.82 -8.28 26.26
N VAL A 107 1.00 -8.42 27.30
CA VAL A 107 1.47 -8.62 28.67
C VAL A 107 1.01 -10.00 29.13
N ILE A 108 1.94 -10.82 29.59
CA ILE A 108 1.68 -12.22 29.93
C ILE A 108 2.48 -12.65 31.16
N LYS A 109 1.97 -13.56 31.97
CA LYS A 109 2.76 -14.20 33.02
C LYS A 109 3.69 -15.26 32.44
N GLU A 110 4.82 -15.50 33.08
CA GLU A 110 5.78 -16.49 32.59
C GLU A 110 5.16 -17.88 32.48
N THR A 111 4.21 -18.26 33.32
CA THR A 111 3.59 -19.60 33.34
C THR A 111 2.52 -19.81 32.27
N GLU A 112 2.10 -18.75 31.58
CA GLU A 112 0.98 -18.76 30.64
C GLU A 112 1.46 -18.73 29.18
N MET A 113 0.59 -19.12 28.26
CA MET A 113 0.76 -18.85 26.83
C MET A 113 -0.41 -18.00 26.37
N ALA A 114 -0.18 -17.07 25.44
CA ALA A 114 -1.21 -16.13 25.02
C ALA A 114 -1.37 -16.10 23.50
N HIS A 115 -2.62 -16.05 23.07
CA HIS A 115 -2.97 -15.86 21.67
C HIS A 115 -2.64 -14.44 21.23
N ILE A 116 -2.11 -14.32 20.01
CA ILE A 116 -2.07 -13.06 19.29
C ILE A 116 -3.42 -12.92 18.59
N THR A 117 -4.08 -11.78 18.78
CA THR A 117 -5.47 -11.55 18.36
C THR A 117 -5.58 -10.25 17.59
N LEU A 118 -6.77 -9.92 17.09
CA LEU A 118 -7.06 -8.65 16.40
C LEU A 118 -6.76 -7.39 17.23
N GLN A 119 -6.84 -7.49 18.57
CA GLN A 119 -6.43 -6.38 19.43
C GLN A 119 -4.93 -6.11 19.37
N HIS A 120 -4.15 -7.12 19.02
CA HIS A 120 -2.70 -7.08 19.00
C HIS A 120 -2.15 -6.80 17.58
N LEU A 121 -2.66 -7.50 16.56
CA LEU A 121 -2.27 -7.37 15.16
C LEU A 121 -3.49 -7.44 14.25
N HIS A 122 -3.86 -6.32 13.65
CA HIS A 122 -4.94 -6.25 12.68
C HIS A 122 -4.54 -5.32 11.55
N PHE A 123 -4.35 -5.89 10.37
CA PHE A 123 -4.10 -5.17 9.13
C PHE A 123 -5.18 -5.50 8.12
N VAL A 124 -5.43 -4.56 7.22
CA VAL A 124 -6.35 -4.70 6.09
C VAL A 124 -5.66 -4.24 4.81
N ASP A 125 -6.00 -4.85 3.69
CA ASP A 125 -5.69 -4.31 2.36
C ASP A 125 -6.85 -3.38 1.98
N GLU A 126 -6.58 -2.07 1.87
CA GLU A 126 -7.63 -1.08 1.54
C GLU A 126 -8.15 -1.22 0.10
N GLU A 127 -7.31 -1.72 -0.81
CA GLU A 127 -7.65 -1.89 -2.22
C GLU A 127 -8.24 -3.26 -2.51
N SER A 128 -7.99 -4.25 -1.65
CA SER A 128 -8.53 -5.61 -1.76
C SER A 128 -8.91 -6.20 -0.40
N PRO A 129 -10.03 -5.76 0.22
CA PRO A 129 -10.41 -6.13 1.59
C PRO A 129 -10.58 -7.64 1.84
N ASN A 130 -10.87 -8.41 0.79
CA ASN A 130 -11.05 -9.86 0.85
C ASN A 130 -9.73 -10.63 0.63
N SER A 131 -8.64 -9.96 0.31
CA SER A 131 -7.35 -10.60 0.09
C SER A 131 -6.72 -11.02 1.42
N GLU A 132 -6.03 -12.16 1.41
CA GLU A 132 -5.32 -12.64 2.59
C GLU A 132 -3.99 -11.90 2.75
N LEU A 133 -3.74 -11.38 3.95
CA LEU A 133 -2.47 -10.76 4.29
C LEU A 133 -1.52 -11.77 4.93
N THR A 134 -0.25 -11.67 4.57
CA THR A 134 0.81 -12.54 5.09
C THR A 134 1.74 -11.76 5.99
N TYR A 135 1.90 -12.25 7.22
CA TYR A 135 2.83 -11.78 8.24
C TYR A 135 4.11 -12.60 8.18
N THR A 136 5.26 -11.94 8.04
CA THR A 136 6.57 -12.58 8.10
C THR A 136 7.34 -12.08 9.31
N VAL A 137 7.76 -12.97 10.21
CA VAL A 137 8.60 -12.65 11.37
C VAL A 137 10.04 -12.50 10.89
N THR A 138 10.43 -11.27 10.58
CA THR A 138 11.75 -10.91 10.06
C THR A 138 12.83 -11.01 11.14
N THR A 139 12.48 -10.68 12.39
CA THR A 139 13.34 -10.88 13.55
C THR A 139 12.57 -11.70 14.60
N PRO A 140 13.03 -12.92 14.95
CA PRO A 140 12.42 -13.70 16.04
C PRO A 140 12.43 -12.94 17.37
N PRO A 141 11.63 -13.35 18.36
CA PRO A 141 11.67 -12.76 19.70
C PRO A 141 13.10 -12.60 20.24
N PHE A 142 13.43 -11.41 20.74
CA PHE A 142 14.70 -11.07 21.36
C PHE A 142 14.47 -10.12 22.54
N HIS A 143 15.37 -10.14 23.52
CA HIS A 143 15.30 -9.26 24.69
C HIS A 143 15.78 -7.85 24.36
N ILE A 144 15.06 -6.85 24.87
CA ILE A 144 15.41 -5.42 24.75
C ILE A 144 15.69 -4.74 26.10
N GLY A 145 15.46 -5.46 27.21
CA GLY A 145 15.62 -4.95 28.57
C GLY A 145 16.89 -5.43 29.28
N PRO A 146 17.18 -4.88 30.47
CA PRO A 146 18.17 -5.43 31.38
C PRO A 146 17.73 -6.81 31.91
N HIS A 147 18.67 -7.60 32.43
CA HIS A 147 18.42 -8.97 32.96
C HIS A 147 17.97 -9.99 31.90
N SER A 148 18.40 -9.82 30.65
CA SER A 148 18.08 -10.75 29.58
C SER A 148 18.63 -12.15 29.83
N ILE A 149 17.80 -13.14 29.49
CA ILE A 149 18.18 -14.56 29.47
C ILE A 149 18.32 -15.03 28.01
N PRO A 150 19.01 -16.16 27.74
CA PRO A 150 19.23 -16.61 26.35
C PRO A 150 17.96 -16.93 25.56
N ASP A 151 16.92 -17.40 26.25
CA ASP A 151 15.62 -17.73 25.66
C ASP A 151 14.67 -16.54 25.76
N ALA A 152 14.20 -16.03 24.63
CA ALA A 152 13.20 -14.95 24.55
C ALA A 152 11.81 -15.49 24.15
N GLY A 153 11.58 -16.80 24.33
CA GLY A 153 10.34 -17.43 23.93
C GLY A 153 10.22 -17.57 22.42
N ARG A 154 9.02 -17.90 21.95
CA ARG A 154 8.76 -18.11 20.52
C ARG A 154 7.29 -17.92 20.17
N LEU A 155 7.07 -17.59 18.90
CA LEU A 155 5.76 -17.70 18.28
C LEU A 155 5.56 -19.13 17.77
N PHE A 156 4.33 -19.63 17.84
CA PHE A 156 3.94 -20.95 17.35
C PHE A 156 2.49 -20.94 16.85
N LEU A 157 2.14 -21.91 16.00
CA LEU A 157 0.76 -22.18 15.63
C LEU A 157 0.10 -23.06 16.68
N VAL A 158 -1.07 -22.65 17.17
CA VAL A 158 -1.81 -23.37 18.23
C VAL A 158 -2.05 -24.84 17.86
N ASP A 159 -2.44 -25.10 16.61
CA ASP A 159 -2.72 -26.45 16.11
C ASP A 159 -1.47 -27.34 15.98
N SER A 160 -0.26 -26.77 16.06
CA SER A 160 0.98 -27.54 16.03
C SER A 160 1.32 -28.18 17.36
N LEU A 161 0.56 -27.90 18.43
CA LEU A 161 0.73 -28.53 19.74
C LEU A 161 -0.44 -29.47 20.05
N PRO A 162 -0.18 -30.70 20.52
CA PRO A 162 -1.25 -31.62 20.93
C PRO A 162 -1.97 -31.16 22.21
N ARG A 163 -1.31 -30.33 23.02
CA ARG A 163 -1.88 -29.66 24.20
C ARG A 163 -1.32 -28.25 24.28
N PHE A 164 -2.14 -27.31 24.72
CA PHE A 164 -1.74 -25.91 24.92
C PHE A 164 -0.92 -25.75 26.21
N THR A 165 0.27 -26.34 26.21
CA THR A 165 1.25 -26.31 27.30
C THR A 165 2.63 -25.96 26.75
N LYS A 166 3.49 -25.34 27.56
CA LYS A 166 4.87 -25.03 27.16
C LYS A 166 5.60 -26.26 26.64
N ASN A 167 6.27 -26.11 25.49
CA ASN A 167 7.01 -27.18 24.84
C ASN A 167 8.25 -26.62 24.13
N SER A 168 9.45 -27.00 24.59
CA SER A 168 10.72 -26.57 23.99
C SER A 168 10.93 -27.06 22.56
N HIS A 169 10.20 -28.10 22.13
CA HIS A 169 10.23 -28.61 20.76
C HIS A 169 9.14 -28.02 19.85
N ALA A 170 8.34 -27.06 20.33
CA ALA A 170 7.35 -26.38 19.51
C ALA A 170 8.02 -25.72 18.29
N PRO A 171 7.52 -25.96 17.06
CA PRO A 171 8.05 -25.32 15.85
C PRO A 171 7.98 -23.79 15.95
N VAL A 172 9.06 -23.12 15.54
CA VAL A 172 9.10 -21.66 15.50
C VAL A 172 8.28 -21.16 14.31
N LEU A 173 7.30 -20.32 14.58
CA LEU A 173 6.47 -19.72 13.55
C LEU A 173 7.18 -18.51 12.93
N ARG A 174 7.45 -18.60 11.62
CA ARG A 174 8.06 -17.53 10.82
C ARG A 174 7.07 -16.81 9.92
N LEU A 175 6.00 -17.48 9.54
CA LEU A 175 5.03 -17.02 8.55
C LEU A 175 3.63 -17.38 9.02
N PHE A 176 2.70 -16.43 9.00
CA PHE A 176 1.29 -16.66 9.31
C PHE A 176 0.40 -15.65 8.59
N THR A 177 -0.91 -15.85 8.62
CA THR A 177 -1.86 -14.99 7.89
C THR A 177 -2.72 -14.14 8.84
N GLN A 178 -3.36 -13.09 8.31
CA GLN A 178 -4.37 -12.35 9.05
C GLN A 178 -5.49 -13.28 9.51
N HIS A 179 -5.95 -14.20 8.65
CA HIS A 179 -6.93 -15.21 9.02
C HIS A 179 -6.48 -16.06 10.22
N ALA A 180 -5.22 -16.46 10.29
CA ALA A 180 -4.70 -17.20 11.45
C ALA A 180 -4.82 -16.37 12.75
N VAL A 181 -4.56 -15.06 12.70
CA VAL A 181 -4.77 -14.15 13.85
C VAL A 181 -6.25 -14.02 14.19
N ASN A 182 -7.12 -13.88 13.19
CA ASN A 182 -8.58 -13.73 13.35
C ASN A 182 -9.19 -14.92 14.11
N PHE A 183 -8.68 -16.12 13.85
CA PHE A 183 -9.14 -17.37 14.47
C PHE A 183 -8.27 -17.84 15.62
N MET A 184 -7.44 -16.96 16.21
CA MET A 184 -6.60 -17.24 17.38
C MET A 184 -5.66 -18.44 17.19
N LYS A 185 -5.19 -18.67 15.97
CA LYS A 185 -4.27 -19.77 15.61
C LYS A 185 -2.80 -19.44 15.86
N VAL A 186 -2.48 -18.19 16.19
CA VAL A 186 -1.13 -17.72 16.47
C VAL A 186 -0.99 -17.43 17.95
N ALA A 187 0.07 -17.91 18.58
CA ALA A 187 0.32 -17.70 20.00
C ALA A 187 1.80 -17.45 20.29
N TYR A 188 2.05 -16.75 21.40
CA TYR A 188 3.37 -16.60 21.99
C TYR A 188 3.53 -17.52 23.20
N MET A 189 4.67 -18.20 23.23
CA MET A 189 5.13 -19.01 24.36
C MET A 189 6.32 -18.30 25.01
N PRO A 190 6.21 -17.87 26.28
CA PRO A 190 7.33 -17.33 27.05
C PRO A 190 8.48 -18.34 27.18
N PRO A 191 9.68 -17.89 27.60
CA PRO A 191 10.81 -18.77 27.88
C PRO A 191 10.41 -19.98 28.72
N VAL A 192 10.95 -21.16 28.41
CA VAL A 192 10.56 -22.39 29.12
C VAL A 192 11.17 -22.41 30.52
N MET A 193 12.34 -21.79 30.67
CA MET A 193 13.03 -21.61 31.94
C MET A 193 12.41 -20.45 32.74
N ASP A 194 12.60 -20.50 34.05
CA ASP A 194 12.27 -19.43 34.99
C ASP A 194 12.94 -18.12 34.58
N ILE A 195 12.18 -17.03 34.56
CA ILE A 195 12.69 -15.71 34.12
C ILE A 195 13.34 -14.90 35.25
N GLY A 196 13.36 -15.44 36.47
CA GLY A 196 13.80 -14.76 37.67
C GLY A 196 12.79 -13.73 38.18
N PRO A 197 13.16 -12.89 39.16
CA PRO A 197 12.23 -12.02 39.88
C PRO A 197 11.86 -10.72 39.13
N TYR A 198 12.42 -10.50 37.94
CA TYR A 198 12.25 -9.25 37.19
C TYR A 198 11.45 -9.48 35.91
N PRO A 199 10.58 -8.54 35.50
CA PRO A 199 9.92 -8.58 34.21
C PRO A 199 10.92 -8.64 33.06
N GLN A 200 10.61 -9.43 32.03
CA GLN A 200 11.38 -9.52 30.80
C GLN A 200 10.68 -8.73 29.70
N TYR A 201 11.45 -7.92 28.97
CA TYR A 201 10.99 -7.11 27.84
C TYR A 201 11.50 -7.71 26.55
N ILE A 202 10.57 -8.23 25.75
CA ILE A 202 10.85 -8.97 24.53
C ILE A 202 10.22 -8.22 23.37
N GLN A 203 10.89 -8.25 22.23
CA GLN A 203 10.37 -7.69 20.98
C GLN A 203 10.57 -8.71 19.87
N PHE A 204 9.64 -8.74 18.93
CA PHE A 204 9.88 -9.33 17.62
C PHE A 204 9.53 -8.32 16.53
N ILE A 205 10.15 -8.47 15.38
CA ILE A 205 9.93 -7.59 14.23
C ILE A 205 9.31 -8.41 13.11
N LEU A 206 8.30 -7.83 12.47
CA LEU A 206 7.59 -8.47 11.38
C LEU A 206 7.40 -7.52 10.19
N SER A 207 7.02 -8.10 9.07
CA SER A 207 6.45 -7.39 7.94
C SER A 207 5.08 -7.95 7.57
N VAL A 208 4.21 -7.12 6.99
CA VAL A 208 2.90 -7.52 6.47
C VAL A 208 2.87 -7.28 4.98
N THR A 209 2.51 -8.29 4.21
CA THR A 209 2.53 -8.24 2.74
C THR A 209 1.15 -8.62 2.20
N ASN A 210 0.64 -7.88 1.21
CA ASN A 210 -0.59 -8.25 0.51
C ASN A 210 -0.33 -9.24 -0.64
N HIS A 211 -1.40 -9.64 -1.31
CA HIS A 211 -1.35 -10.55 -2.46
C HIS A 211 -0.59 -9.99 -3.68
N MET A 212 -0.44 -8.67 -3.77
CA MET A 212 0.33 -7.97 -4.83
C MET A 212 1.83 -7.89 -4.51
N GLY A 213 2.25 -8.30 -3.31
CA GLY A 213 3.65 -8.22 -2.87
C GLY A 213 4.05 -6.87 -2.28
N LEU A 214 3.11 -5.95 -2.07
CA LEU A 214 3.35 -4.69 -1.37
C LEU A 214 3.47 -4.96 0.13
N THR A 215 4.56 -4.48 0.73
CA THR A 215 4.96 -4.85 2.10
C THR A 215 5.05 -3.62 2.99
N VAL A 216 4.51 -3.73 4.22
CA VAL A 216 4.86 -2.86 5.35
C VAL A 216 5.96 -3.54 6.18
N PRO A 217 7.21 -3.08 6.12
CA PRO A 217 8.31 -3.66 6.89
C PRO A 217 8.43 -3.03 8.28
N GLY A 218 9.22 -3.66 9.15
CA GLY A 218 9.70 -3.04 10.40
C GLY A 218 8.64 -2.86 11.48
N ILE A 219 7.58 -3.67 11.45
CA ILE A 219 6.52 -3.62 12.47
C ILE A 219 7.08 -4.26 13.75
N CYS A 220 7.28 -3.43 14.78
CA CYS A 220 7.70 -3.89 16.10
C CYS A 220 6.50 -4.36 16.91
N PHE A 221 6.62 -5.54 17.51
CA PHE A 221 5.65 -6.07 18.47
C PHE A 221 6.33 -6.31 19.82
N ASN A 222 5.79 -5.71 20.88
CA ASN A 222 6.38 -5.74 22.21
C ASN A 222 5.68 -6.78 23.10
N ILE A 223 6.45 -7.50 23.89
CA ILE A 223 5.95 -8.47 24.86
C ILE A 223 6.58 -8.19 26.21
N THR A 224 5.75 -8.05 27.23
CA THR A 224 6.19 -7.99 28.63
C THR A 224 5.83 -9.29 29.30
N VAL A 225 6.83 -10.06 29.73
CA VAL A 225 6.63 -11.27 30.52
C VAL A 225 6.82 -10.94 31.99
N LEU A 226 5.78 -11.20 32.80
CA LEU A 226 5.76 -10.95 34.23
C LEU A 226 6.19 -12.22 35.00
N PRO A 227 7.06 -12.09 36.01
CA PRO A 227 7.38 -13.20 36.91
C PRO A 227 6.16 -13.55 37.78
N VAL A 228 6.13 -14.78 38.30
CA VAL A 228 5.04 -15.27 39.17
C VAL A 228 5.47 -15.37 40.63
#